data_AF-A0A972S8S6-F1
#
_entry.id   AF-A0A972S8S6-F1
#
_cell.length_a   1.000
_cell.length_b   1.000
_cell.length_c   1.000
_cell.angle_alpha   90.00
_cell.angle_beta   90.00
_cell.angle_gamma   90.00
#
_symmetry.space_group_name_H-M   'P 1'
#
loop_
_entity.id
_entity.type
_entity.pdbx_description
1 polymer ?
#
loop_
_entity_poly.entity_id
_entity_poly.type
_entity_poly.pdbx_seq_one_letter_code
_entity_poly.pdbx_strand_id
1 'polypeptide(L)'
;MGCPPKEKGAAKAGASAAEKVYVAPGEYDEFYAFFSGGFNGQLMVYGLPSGRLLKIIPVFSVFPRNGYGYTEETKAMLMTSHGFIPWDDTHHPELSQTNGEVDGRWIFINANNTPRVARIDLATMETREIIEIPNSAGNHPSTF
;
A
#
# COMPACT_ATOMS: atom_id res chain seq x y z
N MET A 1 40.89 0.14 19.95
CA MET A 1 39.64 -0.31 20.61
C MET A 1 38.52 -0.14 19.61
N GLY A 2 38.19 -1.21 18.88
CA GLY A 2 37.12 -1.21 17.88
C GLY A 2 35.84 -1.72 18.52
N CYS A 3 34.74 -1.00 18.33
CA CYS A 3 33.41 -1.45 18.77
C CYS A 3 33.04 -2.70 17.94
N PRO A 4 32.68 -3.83 18.57
CA PRO A 4 32.29 -5.02 17.82
C PRO A 4 30.97 -4.76 17.05
N PRO A 5 30.72 -5.50 15.95
CA PRO A 5 29.46 -5.39 15.22
C PRO A 5 28.30 -5.72 16.17
N LYS A 6 27.31 -4.84 16.25
CA LYS A 6 26.04 -5.17 16.90
C LYS A 6 25.35 -6.21 16.03
N GLU A 7 25.27 -7.46 16.49
CA GLU A 7 24.37 -8.46 15.93
C GLU A 7 22.94 -7.90 15.98
N LYS A 8 22.33 -7.70 14.80
CA LYS A 8 20.93 -7.31 14.71
C LYS A 8 20.07 -8.56 14.89
N GLY A 9 19.40 -8.63 16.04
CA GLY A 9 18.09 -9.27 16.18
C GLY A 9 18.00 -10.75 15.84
N ALA A 10 18.81 -11.61 16.47
CA ALA A 10 18.39 -13.00 16.60
C ALA A 10 17.15 -13.03 17.51
N ALA A 11 16.05 -13.65 17.05
CA ALA A 11 14.90 -13.95 17.89
C ALA A 11 15.40 -14.67 19.16
N LYS A 12 15.27 -14.03 20.32
CA LYS A 12 15.77 -14.59 21.58
C LYS A 12 15.06 -15.92 21.82
N ALA A 13 15.81 -17.03 21.81
CA ALA A 13 15.28 -18.33 22.19
C ALA A 13 14.68 -18.22 23.60
N GLY A 14 13.37 -18.50 23.73
CA GLY A 14 12.62 -18.34 24.99
C GLY A 14 11.83 -17.04 25.15
N ALA A 15 11.84 -16.12 24.16
CA ALA A 15 11.03 -14.90 24.21
C ALA A 15 9.52 -15.19 24.17
N SER A 16 8.77 -14.46 24.99
CA SER A 16 7.30 -14.43 25.00
C SER A 16 6.75 -13.90 23.66
N ALA A 17 5.48 -14.20 23.37
CA ALA A 17 4.82 -13.68 22.17
C ALA A 17 4.83 -12.14 22.12
N ALA A 18 4.72 -11.47 23.27
CA ALA A 18 4.77 -10.02 23.38
C ALA A 18 6.16 -9.45 23.03
N GLU A 19 7.24 -10.10 23.49
CA GLU A 19 8.61 -9.67 23.18
C GLU A 19 8.95 -9.83 21.69
N LYS A 20 8.32 -10.77 20.98
CA LYS A 20 8.54 -11.00 19.55
C LYS A 20 7.94 -9.92 18.66
N VAL A 21 6.89 -9.22 19.11
CA VAL A 21 6.23 -8.13 18.35
C VAL A 21 6.67 -6.74 18.79
N TYR A 22 7.48 -6.65 19.85
CA TYR A 22 7.97 -5.39 20.36
C TYR A 22 9.14 -4.86 19.52
N VAL A 23 8.97 -3.67 18.95
CA VAL A 23 10.03 -2.95 18.23
C VAL A 23 10.32 -1.64 18.98
N ALA A 24 11.52 -1.55 19.54
CA ALA A 24 11.93 -0.42 20.38
C ALA A 24 12.09 0.89 19.58
N PRO A 25 11.99 2.07 20.22
CA PRO A 25 12.31 3.34 19.59
C PRO A 25 13.74 3.34 19.01
N GLY A 26 13.88 3.74 17.75
CA GLY A 26 15.15 3.73 17.01
C GLY A 26 15.45 2.44 16.25
N GLU A 27 14.66 1.39 16.45
CA GLU A 27 14.74 0.15 15.68
C GLU A 27 13.71 0.13 14.55
N TYR A 28 14.01 -0.65 13.50
CA TYR A 28 13.16 -0.80 12.32
C TYR A 28 12.32 -2.08 12.41
N ASP A 29 11.14 -2.02 11.79
CA ASP A 29 10.39 -3.22 11.42
C ASP A 29 11.16 -4.02 10.35
N GLU A 30 10.92 -5.33 10.31
CA GLU A 30 11.59 -6.26 9.40
C GLU A 30 10.91 -6.29 8.02
N PHE A 31 9.58 -6.17 8.00
CA PHE A 31 8.79 -6.22 6.77
C PHE A 31 7.88 -5.01 6.61
N TYR A 32 7.65 -4.64 5.36
CA TYR A 32 6.50 -3.83 4.97
C TYR A 32 5.31 -4.75 4.69
N ALA A 33 4.14 -4.38 5.19
CA ALA A 33 2.88 -4.99 4.85
C ALA A 33 1.98 -3.96 4.17
N PHE A 34 1.47 -4.31 2.99
CA PHE A 34 0.60 -3.47 2.18
C PHE A 34 -0.82 -3.98 2.28
N PHE A 35 -1.71 -3.18 2.88
CA PHE A 35 -3.09 -3.56 3.11
C PHE A 35 -4.03 -2.68 2.30
N SER A 36 -5.07 -3.30 1.76
CA SER A 36 -6.23 -2.58 1.28
C SER A 36 -6.86 -1.77 2.42
N GLY A 37 -7.28 -0.54 2.11
CA GLY A 37 -8.09 0.30 2.99
C GLY A 37 -9.59 -0.01 2.96
N GLY A 38 -10.02 -1.00 2.15
CA GLY A 38 -11.44 -1.24 1.87
C GLY A 38 -12.13 0.02 1.33
N PHE A 39 -13.32 0.31 1.85
CA PHE A 39 -14.12 1.51 1.56
C PHE A 39 -13.44 2.85 1.88
N ASN A 40 -12.24 2.85 2.50
CA ASN A 40 -11.42 4.05 2.59
C ASN A 40 -10.85 4.46 1.21
N GLY A 41 -10.68 3.52 0.28
CA GLY A 41 -10.22 3.76 -1.08
C GLY A 41 -8.72 4.06 -1.20
N GLN A 42 -7.92 3.74 -0.19
CA GLN A 42 -6.48 4.02 -0.12
C GLN A 42 -5.70 2.72 0.15
N LEU A 43 -4.38 2.75 -0.09
CA LEU A 43 -3.48 1.68 0.31
C LEU A 43 -2.77 2.05 1.61
N MET A 44 -2.75 1.15 2.59
CA MET A 44 -2.08 1.34 3.88
C MET A 44 -0.76 0.57 3.93
N VAL A 45 0.29 1.23 4.43
CA VAL A 45 1.62 0.64 4.60
C VAL A 45 1.90 0.48 6.09
N TYR A 46 2.06 -0.76 6.54
CA TYR A 46 2.37 -1.11 7.91
C TYR A 46 3.79 -1.68 8.03
N GLY A 47 4.39 -1.52 9.21
CA GLY A 47 5.60 -2.24 9.60
C GLY A 47 5.25 -3.49 10.41
N LEU A 48 5.90 -4.60 10.10
CA LEU A 48 5.83 -5.84 10.88
C LEU A 48 7.20 -6.16 11.52
N PRO A 49 7.23 -6.62 12.78
CA PRO A 49 6.10 -7.14 13.54
C PRO A 49 5.36 -6.11 14.42
N SER A 50 5.74 -4.83 14.41
CA SER A 50 5.17 -3.84 15.34
C SER A 50 3.69 -3.53 15.09
N GLY A 51 3.17 -3.78 13.88
CA GLY A 51 1.80 -3.45 13.50
C GLY A 51 1.53 -1.96 13.40
N ARG A 52 2.56 -1.11 13.32
CA ARG A 52 2.42 0.35 13.21
C ARG A 52 2.11 0.76 11.77
N LEU A 53 1.13 1.63 11.59
CA LEU A 53 0.86 2.30 10.32
C LEU A 53 1.98 3.30 10.02
N LEU A 54 2.70 3.11 8.92
CA LEU A 54 3.82 3.95 8.50
C LEU A 54 3.39 5.01 7.48
N LYS A 55 2.49 4.66 6.55
CA LYS A 55 2.03 5.56 5.50
C LYS A 55 0.64 5.16 4.99
N ILE A 56 -0.14 6.17 4.59
CA ILE A 56 -1.33 5.99 3.75
C ILE A 56 -0.96 6.53 2.37
N ILE A 57 -1.12 5.70 1.33
CA ILE A 57 -0.91 6.05 -0.06
C ILE A 57 -2.29 6.31 -0.68
N PRO A 58 -2.57 7.55 -1.12
CA PRO A 58 -3.84 7.85 -1.77
C PRO A 58 -3.98 7.18 -3.13
N VAL A 59 -5.16 6.61 -3.41
CA VAL A 59 -5.48 5.84 -4.63
C VAL A 59 -6.82 6.29 -5.24
N PHE A 60 -7.96 5.83 -4.73
CA PHE A 60 -9.28 6.04 -5.35
C PHE A 60 -10.17 7.03 -4.59
N SER A 61 -9.72 7.56 -3.47
CA SER A 61 -10.42 8.60 -2.71
C SER A 61 -9.57 9.86 -2.58
N VAL A 62 -10.23 11.00 -2.44
CA VAL A 62 -9.57 12.28 -2.17
C VAL A 62 -8.82 12.22 -0.84
N PHE A 63 -7.64 12.84 -0.77
CA PHE A 63 -6.83 12.88 0.45
C PHE A 63 -6.38 14.31 0.75
N PRO A 64 -7.18 15.08 1.51
CA PRO A 64 -6.92 16.50 1.76
C PRO A 64 -5.57 16.77 2.44
N ARG A 65 -5.06 15.80 3.23
CA ARG A 65 -3.81 15.95 3.97
C ARG A 65 -2.61 16.30 3.08
N ASN A 66 -2.56 15.79 1.84
CA ASN A 66 -1.48 16.11 0.89
C ASN A 66 -2.00 16.65 -0.45
N GLY A 67 -3.30 16.97 -0.56
CA GLY A 67 -3.90 17.51 -1.77
C GLY A 67 -4.23 16.50 -2.87
N TYR A 68 -4.07 15.19 -2.66
CA TYR A 68 -4.42 14.19 -3.67
C TYR A 68 -5.91 14.26 -4.03
N GLY A 69 -6.20 14.36 -5.32
CA GLY A 69 -7.55 14.59 -5.86
C GLY A 69 -7.97 16.06 -5.92
N TYR A 70 -7.11 16.98 -5.48
CA TYR A 70 -7.30 18.43 -5.56
C TYR A 70 -6.28 19.12 -6.47
N THR A 71 -5.08 18.56 -6.65
CA THR A 71 -4.05 19.14 -7.51
C THR A 71 -4.28 18.81 -8.99
N GLU A 72 -3.67 19.58 -9.89
CA GLU A 72 -3.77 19.34 -11.33
C GLU A 72 -3.22 17.97 -11.74
N GLU A 73 -2.20 17.48 -11.05
CA GLU A 73 -1.55 16.20 -11.30
C GLU A 73 -2.41 15.00 -10.88
N THR A 74 -3.32 15.18 -9.92
CA THR A 74 -4.04 14.08 -9.29
C THR A 74 -5.55 14.12 -9.48
N LYS A 75 -6.15 15.30 -9.76
CA LYS A 75 -7.59 15.43 -9.97
C LYS A 75 -8.11 14.50 -11.09
N ALA A 76 -7.33 14.35 -12.16
CA ALA A 76 -7.72 13.53 -13.31
C ALA A 76 -7.75 12.04 -12.96
N MET A 77 -6.99 11.59 -11.95
CA MET A 77 -6.99 10.18 -11.51
C MET A 77 -8.34 9.75 -10.91
N LEU A 78 -9.15 10.70 -10.44
CA LEU A 78 -10.47 10.45 -9.84
C LEU A 78 -11.62 10.75 -10.81
N MET A 79 -11.31 11.06 -12.08
CA MET A 79 -12.30 11.19 -13.14
C MET A 79 -12.52 9.82 -13.81
N THR A 80 -13.78 9.51 -14.06
CA THR A 80 -14.23 8.26 -14.68
C THR A 80 -15.19 8.57 -15.84
N SER A 81 -15.60 7.55 -16.57
CA SER A 81 -16.68 7.65 -17.56
C SER A 81 -18.01 8.13 -16.95
N HIS A 82 -18.17 8.00 -15.63
CA HIS A 82 -19.32 8.46 -14.85
C HIS A 82 -19.12 9.84 -14.20
N GLY A 83 -18.02 10.54 -14.52
CA GLY A 83 -17.66 11.82 -13.92
C GLY A 83 -16.71 11.68 -12.74
N PHE A 84 -16.72 12.66 -11.85
CA PHE A 84 -15.83 12.71 -10.68
C PHE A 84 -16.30 11.76 -9.58
N ILE A 85 -15.47 10.79 -9.22
CA ILE A 85 -15.76 9.78 -8.20
C ILE A 85 -14.67 9.84 -7.11
N PRO A 86 -14.89 10.59 -6.01
CA PRO A 86 -13.88 10.87 -4.98
C PRO A 86 -13.76 9.78 -3.90
N TRP A 87 -14.20 8.56 -4.19
CA TRP A 87 -14.20 7.43 -3.26
C TRP A 87 -14.20 6.10 -4.03
N ASP A 88 -13.75 5.02 -3.40
CA ASP A 88 -14.02 3.65 -3.83
C ASP A 88 -13.67 2.65 -2.72
N ASP A 89 -13.79 1.37 -3.03
CA ASP A 89 -13.44 0.23 -2.21
C ASP A 89 -12.21 -0.48 -2.77
N THR A 90 -11.04 -0.17 -2.22
CA THR A 90 -9.82 -0.93 -2.55
C THR A 90 -9.97 -2.37 -2.08
N HIS A 91 -9.48 -3.36 -2.82
CA HIS A 91 -9.73 -4.76 -2.47
C HIS A 91 -8.45 -5.60 -2.34
N HIS A 92 -7.75 -5.91 -3.43
CA HIS A 92 -6.56 -6.78 -3.42
C HIS A 92 -5.33 -5.97 -3.86
N PRO A 93 -4.40 -5.63 -2.94
CA PRO A 93 -3.09 -5.12 -3.32
C PRO A 93 -2.16 -6.29 -3.64
N GLU A 94 -1.48 -6.25 -4.78
CA GLU A 94 -0.56 -7.31 -5.18
C GLU A 94 0.73 -6.71 -5.77
N LEU A 95 1.86 -7.35 -5.43
CA LEU A 95 3.20 -6.84 -5.74
C LEU A 95 3.67 -7.33 -7.10
N SER A 96 4.38 -6.47 -7.84
CA SER A 96 5.02 -6.90 -9.08
C SER A 96 6.09 -7.95 -8.84
N GLN A 97 6.18 -8.89 -9.78
CA GLN A 97 7.11 -10.00 -9.71
C GLN A 97 7.97 -10.10 -10.98
N THR A 98 9.19 -10.59 -10.79
CA THR A 98 10.09 -11.02 -11.87
C THR A 98 10.52 -12.45 -11.56
N ASN A 99 10.27 -13.39 -12.48
CA ASN A 99 10.56 -14.83 -12.30
C ASN A 99 9.90 -15.47 -11.04
N GLY A 100 8.72 -14.99 -10.65
CA GLY A 100 7.97 -15.51 -9.50
C GLY A 100 8.42 -14.96 -8.14
N GLU A 101 9.36 -14.01 -8.14
CA GLU A 101 9.80 -13.32 -6.92
C GLU A 101 9.38 -11.85 -6.96
N VAL A 102 8.97 -11.31 -5.80
CA VAL A 102 8.62 -9.88 -5.66
C VAL A 102 9.83 -9.03 -6.02
N ASP A 103 9.66 -8.13 -6.99
CA ASP A 103 10.73 -7.28 -7.50
C ASP A 103 10.74 -5.85 -6.92
N GLY A 104 9.73 -5.53 -6.09
CA GLY A 104 9.67 -4.28 -5.33
C GLY A 104 9.47 -3.02 -6.17
N ARG A 105 9.02 -3.14 -7.43
CA ARG A 105 8.82 -1.98 -8.31
C ARG A 105 7.42 -1.37 -8.16
N TRP A 106 6.39 -2.21 -8.18
CA TRP A 106 5.00 -1.76 -8.26
C TRP A 106 4.09 -2.51 -7.29
N ILE A 107 3.01 -1.84 -6.89
CA ILE A 107 1.81 -2.49 -6.39
C ILE A 107 0.68 -2.21 -7.37
N PHE A 108 -0.10 -3.24 -7.68
CA PHE A 108 -1.37 -3.10 -8.36
C PHE A 108 -2.49 -3.29 -7.35
N ILE A 109 -3.50 -2.43 -7.41
CA ILE A 109 -4.67 -2.55 -6.53
C ILE A 109 -5.95 -2.21 -7.29
N ASN A 110 -6.99 -3.01 -7.07
CA ASN A 110 -8.28 -2.79 -7.71
C ASN A 110 -9.24 -1.99 -6.83
N ALA A 111 -10.16 -1.29 -7.50
CA ALA A 111 -11.36 -0.70 -6.93
C ALA A 111 -12.58 -1.53 -7.34
N ASN A 112 -13.39 -1.95 -6.37
CA ASN A 112 -14.50 -2.87 -6.58
C ASN A 112 -15.78 -2.17 -7.06
N ASN A 113 -16.08 -0.98 -6.55
CA ASN A 113 -17.37 -0.32 -6.78
C ASN A 113 -17.43 0.37 -8.14
N THR A 114 -16.41 1.18 -8.48
CA THR A 114 -16.21 1.68 -9.85
C THR A 114 -15.02 0.94 -10.44
N PRO A 115 -15.24 -0.09 -11.29
CA PRO A 115 -14.20 -1.00 -11.77
C PRO A 115 -12.98 -0.29 -12.33
N ARG A 116 -11.94 -0.22 -11.52
CA ARG A 116 -10.67 0.43 -11.84
C ARG A 116 -9.51 -0.38 -11.29
N VAL A 117 -8.34 -0.19 -11.87
CA VAL A 117 -7.07 -0.71 -11.36
C VAL A 117 -6.07 0.43 -11.31
N ALA A 118 -5.38 0.55 -10.18
CA ALA A 118 -4.31 1.51 -9.98
C ALA A 118 -2.96 0.81 -9.97
N ARG A 119 -1.94 1.49 -10.50
CA ARG A 119 -0.53 1.14 -10.34
C ARG A 119 0.14 2.16 -9.42
N ILE A 120 0.83 1.65 -8.42
CA ILE A 120 1.55 2.42 -7.39
C ILE A 120 3.04 2.14 -7.54
N ASP A 121 3.83 3.21 -7.53
CA ASP A 121 5.30 3.18 -7.58
C ASP A 121 5.86 3.04 -6.17
N LEU A 122 6.58 1.95 -5.91
CA LEU A 122 7.17 1.69 -4.59
C LEU A 122 8.42 2.52 -4.31
N ALA A 123 9.08 3.07 -5.33
CA ALA A 123 10.22 3.96 -5.14
C ALA A 123 9.79 5.31 -4.53
N THR A 124 8.60 5.79 -4.91
CA THR A 124 8.06 7.07 -4.41
C THR A 124 6.89 6.92 -3.46
N MET A 125 6.31 5.73 -3.35
CA MET A 125 5.12 5.43 -2.56
C MET A 125 3.93 6.30 -2.99
N GLU A 126 3.69 6.37 -4.30
CA GLU A 126 2.65 7.19 -4.94
C GLU A 126 1.91 6.44 -6.03
N THR A 127 0.62 6.69 -6.16
CA THR A 127 -0.18 6.24 -7.30
C THR A 127 0.30 6.94 -8.57
N ARG A 128 0.62 6.17 -9.61
CA ARG A 128 1.12 6.69 -10.89
C ARG A 128 0.06 6.70 -11.98
N GLU A 129 -0.85 5.74 -11.93
CA GLU A 129 -1.80 5.51 -13.00
C GLU A 129 -3.04 4.83 -12.44
N ILE A 130 -4.19 5.20 -12.99
CA ILE A 130 -5.47 4.55 -12.73
C ILE A 130 -6.14 4.33 -14.08
N ILE A 131 -6.57 3.10 -14.35
CA ILE A 131 -7.36 2.76 -15.52
C ILE A 131 -8.74 2.29 -15.10
N GLU A 132 -9.76 2.71 -15.84
CA GLU A 132 -11.12 2.19 -15.72
C GLU A 132 -11.29 0.97 -16.61
N ILE A 133 -11.93 -0.08 -16.08
CA ILE A 133 -12.12 -1.34 -16.78
C ILE A 133 -13.50 -1.31 -17.45
N PRO A 134 -13.57 -1.24 -18.79
CA PRO A 134 -14.84 -1.18 -19.49
C PRO A 134 -15.60 -2.51 -19.40
N ASN A 135 -16.92 -2.44 -19.52
CA ASN A 135 -17.81 -3.61 -19.57
C ASN A 135 -17.69 -4.55 -18.33
N SER A 136 -17.31 -3.99 -17.18
CA SER A 136 -17.18 -4.71 -15.92
C SER A 136 -18.03 -4.04 -14.82
N ALA A 137 -18.38 -4.80 -13.79
CA ALA A 137 -19.04 -4.35 -12.56
C ALA A 137 -18.66 -5.29 -11.41
N GLY A 138 -18.48 -4.77 -10.19
CA GLY A 138 -18.09 -5.59 -9.04
C GLY A 138 -16.71 -6.21 -9.21
N ASN A 139 -15.72 -5.37 -9.46
CA ASN A 139 -14.35 -5.79 -9.76
C ASN A 139 -13.65 -6.30 -8.49
N HIS A 140 -13.89 -7.57 -8.12
CA HIS A 140 -13.47 -8.15 -6.84
C HIS A 140 -11.97 -8.56 -6.85
N PRO A 141 -11.51 -9.75 -7.27
CA PRO A 141 -10.08 -10.00 -7.43
C PRO A 141 -9.66 -9.81 -8.89
N SER A 142 -8.91 -8.74 -9.17
CA SER A 142 -8.49 -8.44 -10.55
C SER A 142 -7.04 -8.00 -10.71
N THR A 143 -6.27 -8.09 -9.64
CA THR A 143 -4.82 -7.90 -9.64
C THR A 143 -4.18 -9.26 -9.36
N PHE A 144 -3.67 -9.89 -10.43
CA PHE A 144 -3.11 -11.25 -10.53
C PHE A 144 -4.05 -12.41 -10.21
#